data_AF-A0A1I7NHH3-F1
#
_entry.id   AF-A0A1I7NHH3-F1
#
_cell.length_a   1.000
_cell.length_b   1.000
_cell.length_c   1.000
_cell.angle_alpha   90.00
_cell.angle_beta   90.00
_cell.angle_gamma   90.00
#
_symmetry.space_group_name_H-M   'P 1'
#
loop_
_entity.id
_entity.type
_entity.pdbx_description
1 polymer ?
#
loop_
_entity_poly.entity_id
_entity_poly.type
_entity_poly.pdbx_seq_one_letter_code
_entity_poly.pdbx_strand_id
1 'polypeptide(L)'
;MDFYSKLSKQFSELAGGAANLMGSAPAFIIATAACILWAISGPIFHYSDTWQLVINTATTVLTFLAVFLIQHSQNRDGRAIQLKLDELIRSTKAASNRLIDLEHGTEEEFDDLQSAIKQSKEGSERNPR
;
A
#
# COMPACT_ATOMS: atom_id res chain seq x y z
N MET A 1 -16.14 1.93 22.10
CA MET A 1 -14.94 2.41 21.38
C MET A 1 -13.71 1.52 21.64
N ASP A 2 -13.50 1.02 22.87
CA ASP A 2 -12.31 0.22 23.23
C ASP A 2 -12.16 -1.13 22.50
N PHE A 3 -13.26 -1.76 22.09
CA PHE A 3 -13.20 -3.01 21.34
C PHE A 3 -12.66 -2.79 19.91
N TYR A 4 -13.12 -1.74 19.23
CA TYR A 4 -12.68 -1.39 17.87
C TYR A 4 -11.22 -0.96 17.83
N SER A 5 -10.75 -0.22 18.84
CA SER A 5 -9.35 0.21 18.92
C SER A 5 -8.39 -0.94 19.25
N LYS A 6 -8.82 -1.91 20.07
CA LYS A 6 -8.06 -3.15 20.31
C LYS A 6 -8.01 -4.03 19.06
N LEU A 7 -9.15 -4.21 18.38
CA LEU A 7 -9.22 -5.01 17.17
C LEU A 7 -8.35 -4.42 16.05
N SER A 8 -8.39 -3.10 15.85
CA SER A 8 -7.57 -2.43 14.83
C SER A 8 -6.08 -2.47 15.13
N LYS A 9 -5.68 -2.39 16.41
CA LYS A 9 -4.29 -2.58 16.84
C LYS A 9 -3.81 -4.01 16.59
N GLN A 10 -4.56 -5.01 17.04
CA GLN A 10 -4.21 -6.42 16.83
C GLN A 10 -4.15 -6.77 15.35
N PHE A 11 -5.12 -6.30 14.55
CA PHE A 11 -5.10 -6.45 13.11
C PHE A 11 -3.87 -5.77 12.48
N SER A 12 -3.51 -4.57 12.92
CA SER A 12 -2.34 -3.86 12.39
C SER A 12 -1.01 -4.53 12.77
N GLU A 13 -0.91 -5.11 13.96
CA GLU A 13 0.27 -5.88 14.40
C GLU A 13 0.39 -7.21 13.64
N LEU A 14 -0.73 -7.94 13.47
CA LEU A 14 -0.78 -9.16 12.67
C LEU A 14 -0.48 -8.88 11.19
N ALA A 15 -1.07 -7.83 10.63
CA ALA A 15 -0.83 -7.41 9.26
C ALA A 15 0.62 -6.99 9.03
N GLY A 16 1.19 -6.21 9.94
CA GLY A 16 2.59 -5.81 9.89
C GLY A 16 3.55 -6.99 10.02
N GLY A 17 3.28 -7.91 10.95
CA GLY A 17 4.07 -9.13 11.13
C GLY A 17 3.99 -10.07 9.92
N ALA A 18 2.79 -10.30 9.40
CA ALA A 18 2.57 -11.13 8.22
C ALA A 18 3.18 -10.53 6.95
N ALA A 19 3.07 -9.21 6.75
CA ALA A 19 3.69 -8.52 5.62
C ALA A 19 5.22 -8.58 5.67
N ASN A 20 5.81 -8.36 6.85
CA ASN A 20 7.27 -8.50 7.04
C ASN A 20 7.74 -9.94 6.80
N LEU A 21 6.99 -10.92 7.30
CA LEU A 21 7.29 -12.33 7.04
C LEU A 21 7.21 -12.63 5.54
N MET A 22 6.09 -12.31 4.88
CA MET A 22 5.89 -12.56 3.44
C MET A 22 6.94 -11.86 2.55
N GLY A 23 7.43 -10.69 2.95
CA GLY A 23 8.45 -9.94 2.19
C GLY A 23 9.90 -10.36 2.46
N SER A 24 10.16 -11.26 3.42
CA SER A 24 11.53 -11.61 3.83
C SER A 24 12.14 -12.74 2.99
N ALA A 25 13.42 -12.60 2.63
CA ALA A 25 14.19 -13.65 1.95
C ALA A 25 14.14 -15.04 2.62
N PRO A 26 14.30 -15.19 3.95
CA PRO A 26 14.19 -16.50 4.59
C PRO A 26 12.77 -17.11 4.49
N ALA A 27 11.71 -16.30 4.55
CA ALA A 27 10.35 -16.82 4.39
C ALA A 27 10.10 -17.32 2.97
N PHE A 28 10.63 -16.64 1.95
CA PHE A 28 10.56 -17.11 0.56
C PHE A 28 11.24 -18.48 0.37
N ILE A 29 12.42 -18.67 0.97
CA ILE A 29 13.14 -19.95 0.93
C ILE A 29 12.32 -21.06 1.61
N ILE A 30 11.76 -20.79 2.80
CA ILE A 30 10.93 -21.75 3.53
C ILE A 30 9.67 -22.10 2.74
N ALA A 31 8.97 -21.10 2.18
CA ALA A 31 7.77 -21.32 1.37
C ALA A 31 8.08 -22.15 0.12
N THR A 32 9.19 -21.86 -0.55
CA THR A 32 9.63 -22.62 -1.74
C THR A 32 9.97 -24.06 -1.37
N ALA A 33 10.70 -24.28 -0.27
CA ALA A 33 10.99 -25.62 0.23
C ALA A 33 9.72 -26.40 0.58
N ALA A 34 8.72 -25.75 1.20
CA ALA A 34 7.43 -26.34 1.49
C ALA A 34 6.68 -26.74 0.20
N CYS A 35 6.68 -25.90 -0.84
CA CYS A 35 6.10 -26.23 -2.15
C CYS A 35 6.79 -27.43 -2.81
N ILE A 36 8.12 -27.52 -2.73
CA ILE A 36 8.89 -28.64 -3.26
C ILE A 36 8.55 -29.94 -2.50
N LEU A 37 8.52 -29.89 -1.17
CA LEU A 37 8.13 -31.04 -0.34
C LEU A 37 6.70 -31.49 -0.64
N TRP A 38 5.78 -30.55 -0.83
CA TRP A 38 4.42 -30.86 -1.26
C TRP A 38 4.40 -31.56 -2.61
N ALA A 39 5.10 -31.03 -3.62
CA ALA A 39 5.22 -31.63 -4.94
C ALA A 39 5.77 -33.07 -4.89
N ILE A 40 6.80 -33.31 -4.08
CA ILE A 40 7.42 -34.63 -3.89
C ILE A 40 6.46 -35.62 -3.18
N SER A 41 5.49 -35.14 -2.40
CA SER A 41 4.45 -36.00 -1.85
C SER A 41 3.42 -36.44 -2.89
N GLY A 42 3.31 -35.73 -4.02
CA GLY A 42 2.36 -36.01 -5.09
C GLY A 42 2.34 -37.45 -5.60
N PRO A 43 3.49 -38.08 -5.95
CA PRO A 43 3.57 -39.48 -6.35
C PRO A 43 3.01 -40.48 -5.32
N ILE A 44 3.16 -40.21 -4.02
CA ILE A 44 2.63 -41.06 -2.94
C ILE A 44 1.10 -41.03 -2.94
N PHE A 45 0.52 -39.86 -3.22
CA PHE A 45 -0.93 -39.65 -3.30
C PHE A 45 -1.49 -39.80 -4.72
N HIS A 46 -0.69 -40.34 -5.65
CA HIS A 46 -1.05 -40.50 -7.07
C HIS A 46 -1.56 -39.20 -7.73
N TYR A 47 -1.09 -38.04 -7.26
CA TYR A 47 -1.58 -36.73 -7.68
C TYR A 47 -3.12 -36.60 -7.63
N SER A 48 -3.75 -37.21 -6.63
CA SER A 48 -5.20 -37.26 -6.46
C SER A 48 -5.87 -35.88 -6.42
N ASP A 49 -7.17 -35.86 -6.72
CA ASP A 49 -7.99 -34.66 -6.63
C ASP A 49 -7.94 -34.02 -5.24
N THR A 50 -7.90 -34.82 -4.17
CA THR A 50 -7.77 -34.31 -2.80
C THR A 50 -6.42 -33.65 -2.56
N TRP A 51 -5.33 -34.22 -3.09
CA TRP A 51 -3.99 -33.63 -2.98
C TRP A 51 -3.90 -32.26 -3.69
N GLN A 52 -4.51 -32.15 -4.88
CA GLN A 52 -4.59 -30.88 -5.63
C GLN A 52 -5.53 -29.88 -4.96
N LEU A 53 -6.68 -30.34 -4.45
CA LEU A 53 -7.67 -29.50 -3.79
C LEU A 53 -7.08 -28.82 -2.57
N VAL A 54 -6.33 -29.55 -1.73
CA VAL A 54 -5.75 -28.98 -0.51
C VAL A 54 -4.82 -27.81 -0.81
N ILE A 55 -3.89 -27.94 -1.75
CA ILE A 55 -2.97 -26.83 -2.07
C ILE A 55 -3.68 -25.66 -2.76
N ASN A 56 -4.64 -25.95 -3.65
CA ASN A 56 -5.41 -24.90 -4.32
C ASN A 56 -6.26 -24.12 -3.32
N THR A 57 -7.04 -24.81 -2.49
CA THR A 57 -7.88 -24.18 -1.47
C THR A 57 -7.05 -23.39 -0.47
N ALA A 58 -5.93 -23.95 0.02
CA ALA A 58 -5.04 -23.25 0.93
C ALA A 58 -4.46 -21.98 0.30
N THR A 59 -3.96 -22.07 -0.94
CA THR A 59 -3.36 -20.94 -1.64
C THR A 59 -4.39 -19.85 -1.92
N THR A 60 -5.63 -20.21 -2.29
CA THR A 60 -6.71 -19.22 -2.50
C THR A 60 -7.02 -18.45 -1.22
N VAL A 61 -7.18 -19.13 -0.08
CA VAL A 61 -7.45 -18.46 1.21
C VAL A 61 -6.27 -17.58 1.61
N LEU A 62 -5.03 -18.09 1.52
CA LEU A 62 -3.83 -17.32 1.86
C LEU A 62 -3.66 -16.10 0.96
N THR A 63 -3.91 -16.23 -0.35
CA THR A 63 -3.83 -15.13 -1.31
C THR A 63 -4.89 -14.08 -1.02
N PHE A 64 -6.13 -14.50 -0.76
CA PHE A 64 -7.21 -13.58 -0.39
C PHE A 64 -6.82 -12.75 0.84
N LEU A 65 -6.33 -13.40 1.90
CA LEU A 65 -5.84 -12.71 3.08
C LEU A 65 -4.66 -11.79 2.76
N ALA A 66 -3.67 -12.26 1.99
CA ALA A 66 -2.50 -11.46 1.61
C ALA A 66 -2.90 -10.14 0.92
N VAL A 67 -3.88 -10.17 0.01
CA VAL A 67 -4.38 -8.97 -0.65
C VAL A 67 -4.90 -7.95 0.37
N PHE A 68 -5.71 -8.37 1.35
CA PHE A 68 -6.20 -7.46 2.40
C PHE A 68 -5.07 -6.88 3.25
N LEU A 69 -4.09 -7.72 3.62
CA LEU A 69 -2.97 -7.28 4.46
C LEU A 69 -2.05 -6.30 3.71
N ILE A 70 -1.77 -6.59 2.44
CA ILE A 70 -0.99 -5.72 1.56
C ILE A 70 -1.72 -4.39 1.37
N GLN A 71 -3.03 -4.42 1.07
CA GLN A 71 -3.84 -3.20 0.94
C GLN A 71 -3.86 -2.37 2.23
N HIS A 72 -3.95 -3.01 3.41
CA HIS A 72 -3.88 -2.29 4.68
C HIS A 72 -2.52 -1.61 4.88
N SER A 73 -1.42 -2.31 4.59
CA SER A 73 -0.07 -1.74 4.67
C SER A 73 0.09 -0.59 3.69
N GLN A 74 -0.31 -0.78 2.43
CA GLN A 74 -0.24 0.23 1.37
C GLN A 74 -1.08 1.47 1.70
N ASN A 75 -2.30 1.30 2.22
CA ASN A 75 -3.15 2.41 2.65
C ASN A 75 -2.52 3.20 3.81
N ARG A 76 -1.85 2.52 4.74
CA ARG A 76 -1.14 3.19 5.84
C ARG A 76 0.07 3.97 5.34
N ASP A 77 0.87 3.36 4.47
CA ASP A 77 2.09 3.98 3.93
C ASP A 77 1.76 5.16 3.00
N GLY A 78 0.67 5.08 2.23
CA GLY A 78 0.14 6.17 1.41
C GLY A 78 -0.20 7.42 2.25
N ARG A 79 -0.95 7.25 3.34
CA ARG A 79 -1.25 8.36 4.27
C ARG A 79 0.01 8.96 4.90
N ALA A 80 1.00 8.13 5.22
CA ALA A 80 2.26 8.61 5.79
C ALA A 80 3.08 9.45 4.78
N ILE A 81 3.00 9.12 3.49
CA ILE A 81 3.61 9.90 2.41
C ILE A 81 2.94 11.27 2.29
N GLN A 82 1.60 11.33 2.28
CA GLN A 82 0.85 12.58 2.23
C GLN A 82 1.22 13.50 3.39
N LEU A 83 1.17 13.00 4.64
CA LEU A 83 1.55 13.79 5.81
C LEU A 83 2.99 14.33 5.76
N LYS A 84 3.93 13.54 5.24
CA LYS A 84 5.31 14.01 5.06
C LYS A 84 5.41 15.10 3.98
N LEU A 85 4.64 14.98 2.91
CA LEU A 85 4.57 15.99 1.86
C LEU A 85 3.95 17.29 2.39
N ASP A 86 2.87 17.20 3.16
CA ASP A 86 2.22 18.36 3.79
C ASP A 86 3.21 19.11 4.69
N GLU A 87 3.98 18.39 5.50
CA GLU A 87 5.00 19.00 6.37
C GLU A 87 6.15 19.62 5.55
N LEU A 88 6.55 19.02 4.43
CA LEU A 88 7.54 19.62 3.51
C LEU A 88 7.00 20.90 2.86
N ILE A 89 5.75 20.92 2.39
CA ILE A 89 5.10 22.11 1.81
C ILE A 89 4.99 23.21 2.89
N ARG A 90 4.62 22.84 4.11
CA ARG A 90 4.49 23.77 5.24
C ARG A 90 5.83 24.35 5.71
N SER A 91 6.89 23.54 5.74
CA SER A 91 8.24 23.96 6.18
C SER A 91 8.99 24.75 5.13
N THR A 92 8.70 24.52 3.84
CA THR A 92 9.10 25.42 2.74
C THR A 92 8.19 26.64 2.71
N LYS A 93 8.41 27.58 3.64
CA LYS A 93 7.78 28.92 3.70
C LYS A 93 7.89 29.66 2.35
N ALA A 94 6.96 29.36 1.44
CA ALA A 94 6.57 30.06 0.20
C ALA A 94 5.68 29.19 -0.71
N ALA A 95 5.44 27.90 -0.43
CA ALA A 95 4.36 27.17 -1.10
C ALA A 95 3.04 27.53 -0.41
N SER A 96 2.37 28.53 -1.00
CA SER A 96 1.14 29.16 -0.51
C SER A 96 0.15 28.15 0.08
N ASN A 97 -0.41 28.48 1.25
CA ASN A 97 -1.45 27.75 1.99
C ASN A 97 -2.58 27.17 1.11
N ARG A 98 -2.78 27.75 -0.09
CA ARG A 98 -3.72 27.31 -1.13
C ARG A 98 -3.43 25.93 -1.74
N LEU A 99 -2.19 25.43 -1.75
CA LEU A 99 -1.88 24.11 -2.33
C LEU A 99 -2.14 22.97 -1.34
N ILE A 100 -2.00 23.23 -0.03
CA ILE A 100 -2.27 22.26 1.04
C ILE A 100 -3.78 22.00 1.17
N ASP A 101 -4.61 23.00 0.94
CA ASP A 101 -6.07 22.90 1.09
C ASP A 101 -6.76 22.16 -0.09
N LEU A 102 -6.05 22.02 -1.23
CA LEU A 102 -6.59 21.42 -2.45
C LEU A 102 -6.80 19.91 -2.38
N GLU A 103 -6.22 19.21 -1.42
CA GLU A 103 -6.48 17.77 -1.24
C GLU A 103 -7.96 17.50 -0.85
N HIS A 104 -8.62 18.50 -0.25
CA HIS A 104 -10.02 18.44 0.14
C HIS A 104 -10.90 19.43 -0.65
N GLY A 105 -10.31 20.15 -1.59
CA GLY A 105 -10.96 21.20 -2.39
C GLY A 105 -11.82 20.64 -3.51
N THR A 106 -12.74 21.46 -4.01
CA THR A 106 -13.58 21.12 -5.16
C THR A 106 -12.78 21.19 -6.47
N GLU A 107 -13.28 20.52 -7.51
CA GLU A 107 -12.65 20.51 -8.84
C GLU A 107 -12.47 21.93 -9.42
N GLU A 108 -13.39 22.83 -9.08
CA GLU A 108 -13.36 24.26 -9.44
C GLU A 108 -12.15 25.00 -8.80
N GLU A 109 -11.84 24.71 -7.53
CA GLU A 109 -10.68 25.29 -6.84
C GLU A 109 -9.35 24.77 -7.43
N PHE A 110 -9.37 23.54 -7.96
CA PHE A 110 -8.25 22.90 -8.63
C PHE A 110 -7.92 23.61 -9.96
N ASP A 111 -8.95 23.85 -10.78
CA ASP A 111 -8.83 24.56 -12.05
C ASP A 111 -8.36 26.02 -11.86
N ASP A 112 -8.85 26.70 -10.84
CA ASP A 112 -8.45 28.06 -10.49
C ASP A 112 -6.96 28.15 -10.10
N LEU A 113 -6.45 27.18 -9.34
CA LEU A 113 -5.02 27.16 -9.01
C LEU A 113 -4.15 26.81 -10.21
N GLN A 114 -4.58 25.84 -11.03
CA GLN A 114 -3.86 25.47 -12.25
C GLN A 114 -3.71 26.67 -13.19
N SER A 115 -4.78 27.46 -13.34
CA SER A 115 -4.82 28.69 -14.12
C SER A 115 -3.84 29.75 -13.60
N ALA A 116 -3.81 29.97 -12.29
CA ALA A 116 -2.91 30.94 -11.65
C ALA A 116 -1.42 30.56 -11.82
N ILE A 117 -1.08 29.27 -11.68
CA ILE A 117 0.30 28.79 -11.88
C ILE A 117 0.73 28.95 -13.34
N LYS A 118 -0.17 28.64 -14.29
CA LYS A 118 0.12 28.77 -15.72
C LYS A 118 0.41 30.23 -16.11
N GLN A 119 -0.38 31.18 -15.62
CA GLN A 119 -0.14 32.61 -15.86
C GLN A 119 1.19 33.09 -15.24
N SER A 120 1.54 32.63 -14.04
CA SER A 120 2.81 32.99 -13.40
C SER A 120 4.03 32.44 -14.16
N LYS A 121 3.94 31.25 -14.76
CA LYS A 121 5.02 30.69 -15.60
C LYS A 121 5.16 31.48 -16.90
N GLU A 122 4.06 31.79 -17.57
CA GLU A 122 4.07 32.56 -18.82
C GLU A 122 4.59 34.00 -18.63
N GLY A 123 4.35 34.61 -17.47
CA GLY A 123 4.90 35.92 -17.10
C GLY A 123 6.41 35.89 -16.81
N SER A 124 6.92 34.77 -16.29
CA SER A 124 8.36 34.60 -15.99
C SER A 124 9.20 34.26 -17.24
N GLU A 125 8.59 33.65 -18.26
CA GLU A 125 9.25 33.36 -19.55
C GLU A 125 9.30 34.56 -20.49
N ARG A 126 8.41 35.56 -20.32
CA ARG A 126 8.40 36.79 -21.15
C ARG A 126 9.38 37.88 -20.71
N ASN A 127 10.04 37.72 -19.56
CA ASN A 127 11.03 38.69 -19.07
C ASN A 127 12.37 37.99 -18.77
N PRO A 128 13.17 37.64 -19.79
CA PRO A 128 14.56 37.26 -19.58
C PRO A 128 15.33 38.52 -19.15
N ARG A 129 15.77 38.56 -17.90
CA ARG A 129 16.80 39.52 -17.47
C ARG A 129 18.14 39.19 -18.10
#